data_AF-A0A4Q3S4J7-F1
#
_entry.id   AF-A0A4Q3S4J7-F1
#
_cell.length_a   1.000
_cell.length_b   1.000
_cell.length_c   1.000
_cell.angle_alpha   90.00
_cell.angle_beta   90.00
_cell.angle_gamma   90.00
#
_symmetry.space_group_name_H-M   'P 1'
#
loop_
_entity.id
_entity.type
_entity.pdbx_description
1 polymer ?
#
loop_
_entity_poly.entity_id
_entity_poly.type
_entity_poly.pdbx_seq_one_letter_code
_entity_poly.pdbx_strand_id
1 'polypeptide(L)'
;FQLSRKKYPDAKIFGLTTGLAVMKINSELGYEPVTYSELTDDEQFWAGCKSCVNYDILMSKDRKNCMCTAMLYDPTDHYEPEETAEDFKQYSKLYERFMRIKQSKLMKFLLGNNQKISGAGKSVLHFFFNL
;
A
#
# COMPACT_ATOMS: atom_id res chain seq x y z
N PHE A 1 -14.19 13.05 11.28
CA PHE A 1 -12.78 12.68 11.50
C PHE A 1 -12.03 13.70 12.35
N GLN A 2 -11.76 14.92 11.88
CA GLN A 2 -10.97 15.94 12.62
C GLN A 2 -11.47 16.21 14.05
N LEU A 3 -12.79 16.34 14.23
CA LEU A 3 -13.36 16.52 15.57
C LEU A 3 -13.07 15.34 16.50
N SER A 4 -13.12 14.10 15.99
CA SER A 4 -12.78 12.90 16.74
C SER A 4 -11.31 12.89 17.15
N ARG A 5 -10.40 13.25 16.22
CA ARG A 5 -8.96 13.41 16.51
C ARG A 5 -8.69 14.49 17.57
N LYS A 6 -9.45 15.59 17.57
CA LYS A 6 -9.34 16.65 18.60
C LYS A 6 -9.82 16.20 19.97
N LYS A 7 -10.92 15.43 20.03
CA LYS A 7 -11.50 14.96 21.31
C LYS A 7 -10.77 13.75 21.89
N TYR A 8 -10.28 12.87 21.03
CA TYR A 8 -9.63 11.60 21.39
C TYR A 8 -8.33 11.45 20.58
N PRO A 9 -7.27 12.20 20.94
CA PRO A 9 -6.04 12.27 20.16
C PRO A 9 -5.27 10.95 20.13
N ASP A 10 -5.36 10.14 21.17
CA ASP A 10 -4.63 8.87 21.30
C ASP A 10 -5.50 7.66 20.93
N ALA A 11 -6.77 7.87 20.62
CA ALA A 11 -7.67 6.79 20.28
C ALA A 11 -7.47 6.32 18.84
N LYS A 12 -7.46 5.00 18.66
CA LYS A 12 -7.60 4.38 17.34
C LYS A 12 -9.01 4.63 16.81
N ILE A 13 -9.14 4.86 15.51
CA ILE A 13 -10.43 5.09 14.87
C ILE A 13 -10.60 4.04 13.78
N PHE A 14 -11.65 3.23 13.84
CA PHE A 14 -11.91 2.22 12.82
C PHE A 14 -13.29 2.38 12.20
N GLY A 15 -13.48 1.71 11.06
CA GLY A 15 -14.75 1.63 10.38
C GLY A 15 -14.82 0.42 9.47
N LEU A 16 -16.05 0.03 9.14
CA LEU A 16 -16.36 -0.99 8.14
C LEU A 16 -16.95 -0.31 6.91
N THR A 17 -16.52 -0.71 5.72
CA THR A 17 -17.10 -0.20 4.47
C THR A 17 -17.14 -1.27 3.39
N THR A 18 -18.15 -1.24 2.53
CA THR A 18 -18.21 -2.01 1.28
C THR A 18 -18.00 -1.14 0.05
N GLY A 19 -18.05 0.19 0.21
CA GLY A 19 -18.07 1.14 -0.90
C GLY A 19 -16.66 1.65 -1.24
N LEU A 20 -16.28 1.55 -2.51
CA LEU A 20 -15.00 2.03 -3.02
C LEU A 20 -14.77 3.54 -2.74
N ALA A 21 -15.82 4.35 -2.87
CA ALA A 21 -15.73 5.79 -2.59
C ALA A 21 -15.35 6.06 -1.12
N VAL A 22 -15.94 5.32 -0.18
CA VAL A 22 -15.63 5.44 1.24
C VAL A 22 -14.24 4.88 1.54
N MET A 23 -13.84 3.78 0.90
CA MET A 23 -12.48 3.27 1.02
C MET A 23 -11.44 4.31 0.58
N LYS A 24 -11.67 4.99 -0.55
CA LYS A 24 -10.79 6.05 -1.04
C LYS A 24 -10.68 7.20 -0.02
N ILE A 25 -11.82 7.68 0.48
CA ILE A 25 -11.84 8.73 1.51
C ILE A 25 -11.09 8.28 2.77
N ASN A 26 -11.28 7.04 3.21
CA ASN A 26 -10.61 6.50 4.38
C ASN A 26 -9.09 6.41 4.17
N SER A 27 -8.63 5.95 3.02
CA SER A 27 -7.20 5.94 2.68
C SER A 27 -6.60 7.35 2.63
N GLU A 28 -7.32 8.33 2.07
CA GLU A 28 -6.90 9.74 2.09
C GLU A 28 -6.81 10.32 3.52
N LEU A 29 -7.59 9.78 4.45
CA LEU A 29 -7.54 10.12 5.88
C LEU A 29 -6.48 9.32 6.68
N GLY A 30 -5.73 8.44 6.03
CA GLY A 30 -4.69 7.63 6.68
C GLY A 30 -5.20 6.36 7.37
N TYR A 31 -6.38 5.86 7.01
CA TYR A 31 -6.84 4.55 7.46
C TYR A 31 -6.19 3.45 6.61
N GLU A 32 -5.79 2.39 7.28
CA GLU A 32 -5.21 1.21 6.66
C GLU A 32 -6.16 0.01 6.76
N PRO A 33 -6.21 -0.86 5.73
CA PRO A 33 -6.99 -2.08 5.80
C PRO A 33 -6.42 -3.03 6.84
N VAL A 34 -7.25 -3.48 7.78
CA VAL A 34 -6.86 -4.39 8.85
C VAL A 34 -7.74 -5.63 8.88
N THR A 35 -7.33 -6.63 9.67
CA THR A 35 -8.17 -7.79 9.96
C THR A 35 -9.23 -7.44 11.02
N TYR A 36 -10.33 -8.19 11.08
CA TYR A 36 -11.41 -7.91 12.04
C TYR A 36 -10.98 -8.12 13.50
N SER A 37 -9.93 -8.91 13.75
CA SER A 37 -9.36 -9.09 15.09
C SER A 37 -8.68 -7.83 15.64
N GLU A 38 -8.36 -6.86 14.79
CA GLU A 38 -7.82 -5.56 15.22
C GLU A 38 -8.93 -4.56 15.60
N LEU A 39 -10.20 -4.96 15.49
CA LEU A 39 -11.36 -4.12 15.81
C LEU A 39 -11.81 -4.31 17.27
N THR A 40 -12.92 -3.66 17.62
CA THR A 40 -13.52 -3.78 18.96
C THR A 40 -14.25 -5.11 19.17
N ASP A 41 -14.22 -5.59 20.41
CA ASP A 41 -15.08 -6.67 20.89
C ASP A 41 -16.44 -6.17 21.42
N ASP A 42 -16.69 -4.85 21.37
CA ASP A 42 -17.92 -4.24 21.89
C ASP A 42 -19.17 -4.68 21.12
N GLU A 43 -20.08 -5.36 21.82
CA GLU A 43 -21.35 -5.83 21.27
C GLU A 43 -22.26 -4.69 20.78
N GLN A 44 -22.16 -3.49 21.35
CA GLN A 44 -22.96 -2.35 20.93
C GLN A 44 -22.59 -1.91 19.51
N PHE A 45 -21.30 -1.97 19.16
CA PHE A 45 -20.84 -1.72 17.80
C PHE A 45 -21.40 -2.77 16.83
N TRP A 46 -21.27 -4.06 17.18
CA TRP A 46 -21.75 -5.17 16.34
C TRP A 46 -23.28 -5.22 16.20
N ALA A 47 -24.02 -4.68 17.17
CA ALA A 47 -25.46 -4.50 17.05
C ALA A 47 -25.85 -3.57 15.88
N GLY A 48 -24.99 -2.63 15.49
CA GLY A 48 -25.17 -1.80 14.31
C GLY A 48 -25.15 -2.59 13.00
N CYS A 49 -24.47 -3.74 12.95
CA CYS A 49 -24.45 -4.61 11.78
C CYS A 49 -25.75 -5.41 11.60
N LYS A 50 -26.65 -5.46 12.59
CA LYS A 50 -27.92 -6.24 12.53
C LYS A 50 -28.85 -5.79 11.41
N SER A 51 -28.78 -4.52 11.00
CA SER A 51 -29.56 -3.99 9.88
C SER A 51 -28.92 -4.25 8.51
N CYS A 52 -27.70 -4.80 8.47
CA CYS A 52 -27.01 -5.12 7.22
C CYS A 52 -27.52 -6.44 6.66
N VAL A 53 -27.76 -6.50 5.34
CA VAL A 53 -28.14 -7.73 4.63
C VAL A 53 -27.13 -8.87 4.79
N ASN A 54 -25.88 -8.56 5.16
CA ASN A 54 -24.80 -9.53 5.33
C ASN A 54 -24.60 -9.95 6.81
N TYR A 55 -25.51 -9.60 7.71
CA TYR A 55 -25.37 -9.89 9.14
C TYR A 55 -25.20 -11.39 9.44
N ASP A 56 -25.93 -12.25 8.74
CA ASP A 56 -25.82 -13.71 8.92
C ASP A 56 -24.43 -14.24 8.56
N ILE A 57 -23.77 -13.64 7.55
CA ILE A 57 -22.40 -13.99 7.16
C ILE A 57 -21.44 -13.64 8.30
N LEU A 58 -21.54 -12.43 8.84
CA LEU A 58 -20.74 -11.98 9.97
C LEU A 58 -20.88 -12.93 11.16
N MET A 59 -22.10 -13.32 11.50
CA MET A 59 -22.39 -14.23 12.62
C MET A 59 -21.90 -15.66 12.37
N SER A 60 -22.06 -16.17 11.14
CA SER A 60 -21.54 -17.50 10.76
C SER A 60 -20.02 -17.62 10.87
N LYS A 61 -19.32 -16.48 10.78
CA LYS A 61 -17.87 -16.37 10.88
C LYS A 61 -17.41 -15.83 12.23
N ASP A 62 -18.27 -15.85 13.25
CA ASP A 62 -17.94 -15.43 14.60
C ASP A 62 -17.32 -14.02 14.67
N ARG A 63 -17.88 -13.09 13.87
CA ARG A 63 -17.43 -11.69 13.77
C ARG A 63 -15.98 -11.50 13.32
N LYS A 64 -15.32 -12.54 12.79
CA LYS A 64 -13.92 -12.49 12.33
C LYS A 64 -13.76 -12.11 10.86
N ASN A 65 -14.86 -12.06 10.10
CA ASN A 65 -14.84 -11.71 8.68
C ASN A 65 -16.27 -11.40 8.19
N CYS A 66 -16.41 -10.42 7.31
CA CYS A 66 -17.63 -10.14 6.56
C CYS A 66 -17.26 -9.56 5.18
N MET A 67 -18.26 -9.32 4.33
CA MET A 67 -18.10 -8.67 3.02
C MET A 67 -17.60 -7.22 3.11
N CYS A 68 -17.65 -6.61 4.30
CA CYS A 68 -17.11 -5.27 4.52
C CYS A 68 -15.59 -5.33 4.70
N THR A 69 -14.89 -4.33 4.17
CA THR A 69 -13.49 -4.06 4.46
C THR A 69 -13.39 -3.33 5.80
N ALA A 70 -12.62 -3.90 6.72
CA ALA A 70 -12.24 -3.24 7.96
C ALA A 70 -11.04 -2.33 7.71
N MET A 71 -11.14 -1.08 8.18
CA MET A 71 -10.06 -0.11 8.09
C MET A 71 -9.85 0.57 9.44
N LEU A 72 -8.60 0.79 9.81
CA LEU A 72 -8.17 1.34 11.08
C LEU A 72 -7.21 2.50 10.84
N TYR A 73 -7.44 3.58 11.56
CA TYR A 73 -6.52 4.69 11.73
C TYR A 73 -5.89 4.55 13.11
N ASP A 74 -4.57 4.41 13.16
CA ASP A 74 -3.80 4.38 14.40
C ASP A 74 -2.97 5.67 14.52
N PRO A 75 -3.19 6.51 15.54
CA PRO A 75 -2.42 7.74 15.73
C PRO A 75 -0.91 7.50 15.95
N THR A 76 -0.54 6.31 16.39
CA THR A 76 0.86 5.95 16.69
C THR A 76 1.61 5.41 15.47
N ASP A 77 0.88 5.00 14.42
CA ASP A 77 1.43 4.34 13.24
C ASP A 77 1.58 5.30 12.05
N HIS A 78 1.85 6.57 12.35
CA HIS A 78 2.26 7.55 11.35
C HIS A 78 3.76 7.74 11.42
N TYR A 79 4.47 6.78 10.82
CA TYR A 79 5.85 7.02 10.43
C TYR A 79 5.84 8.11 9.37
N GLU A 80 6.03 9.37 9.78
CA GLU A 80 6.61 10.32 8.86
C GLU A 80 8.02 9.81 8.58
N PRO A 81 8.36 9.53 7.32
CA PRO A 81 9.72 9.13 7.01
C PRO A 81 10.58 10.42 7.03
N GLU A 82 10.84 10.95 8.23
CA GLU A 82 11.56 12.21 8.46
C GLU A 82 12.91 12.21 7.74
N GLU A 83 13.54 11.05 7.58
CA GLU A 83 14.89 10.96 7.01
C GLU A 83 14.91 10.65 5.51
N THR A 84 13.94 9.90 4.95
CA THR A 84 14.15 9.34 3.59
C THR A 84 13.93 10.33 2.45
N ALA A 85 13.06 11.33 2.58
CA ALA A 85 12.80 12.26 1.47
C ALA A 85 13.92 13.30 1.31
N GLU A 86 14.48 13.77 2.42
CA GLU A 86 15.59 14.74 2.43
C GLU A 86 16.93 14.07 2.13
N ASP A 87 17.21 12.89 2.72
CA ASP A 87 18.40 12.10 2.36
C ASP A 87 18.37 11.67 0.88
N PHE A 88 17.21 11.28 0.37
CA PHE A 88 17.08 10.92 -1.04
C PHE A 88 17.35 12.13 -1.95
N LYS A 89 16.93 13.34 -1.56
CA LYS A 89 17.30 14.57 -2.30
C LYS A 89 18.80 14.82 -2.23
N GLN A 90 19.41 14.73 -1.05
CA GLN A 90 20.84 14.94 -0.82
C GLN A 90 21.71 13.98 -1.65
N TYR A 91 21.33 12.71 -1.72
CA TYR A 91 22.09 11.66 -2.40
C TYR A 91 21.52 11.23 -3.76
N SER A 92 20.52 11.94 -4.29
CA SER A 92 19.81 11.65 -5.55
C SER A 92 20.75 11.28 -6.71
N LYS A 93 21.80 12.07 -6.94
CA LYS A 93 22.80 11.83 -8.00
C LYS A 93 23.64 10.57 -7.79
N LEU A 94 23.97 10.24 -6.54
CA LEU A 94 24.71 9.02 -6.20
C LEU A 94 23.81 7.79 -6.40
N TYR A 95 22.54 7.88 -6.00
CA TYR A 95 21.53 6.86 -6.27
C TYR A 95 21.32 6.63 -7.77
N GLU A 96 21.15 7.70 -8.56
CA GLU A 96 21.04 7.61 -10.02
C GLU A 96 22.25 6.92 -10.63
N ARG A 97 23.46 7.29 -10.22
CA ARG A 97 24.71 6.69 -10.70
C ARG A 97 24.79 5.21 -10.34
N PHE A 98 24.44 4.86 -9.11
CA PHE A 98 24.43 3.47 -8.64
C PHE A 98 23.38 2.64 -9.39
N MET A 99 22.18 3.20 -9.62
CA MET A 99 21.11 2.56 -10.39
C MET A 99 21.48 2.33 -11.85
N ARG A 100 22.16 3.29 -12.50
CA ARG A 100 22.71 3.10 -13.87
C ARG A 100 23.74 1.98 -13.92
N ILE A 101 24.61 1.88 -12.92
CA ILE A 101 25.60 0.79 -12.84
C ILE A 101 24.90 -0.56 -12.64
N LYS A 102 23.95 -0.66 -11.71
CA LYS A 102 23.15 -1.88 -11.48
C LYS A 102 22.39 -2.31 -12.74
N GLN A 103 21.69 -1.38 -13.39
CA GLN A 103 21.01 -1.64 -14.67
C GLN A 103 21.99 -2.09 -15.74
N SER A 104 23.16 -1.48 -15.87
CA SER A 104 24.15 -1.89 -16.87
C SER A 104 24.70 -3.30 -16.63
N LYS A 105 24.93 -3.69 -15.36
CA LYS A 105 25.39 -5.04 -15.00
C LYS A 105 24.28 -6.08 -15.19
N LEU A 106 23.05 -5.75 -14.80
CA LEU A 106 21.88 -6.61 -15.02
C LEU A 106 21.62 -6.79 -16.52
N MET A 107 21.64 -5.71 -17.31
CA MET A 107 21.51 -5.77 -18.76
C MET A 107 22.63 -6.57 -19.41
N LYS A 108 23.89 -6.42 -18.96
CA LYS A 108 25.01 -7.25 -19.43
C LYS A 108 24.90 -8.71 -19.01
N PHE A 109 24.29 -9.01 -17.86
CA PHE A 109 24.00 -10.37 -17.45
C PHE A 109 22.88 -11.01 -18.29
N LEU A 110 21.79 -10.26 -18.53
CA LEU A 110 20.66 -10.70 -19.36
C LEU A 110 21.03 -10.83 -20.84
N LEU A 111 21.85 -9.90 -21.37
CA LEU A 111 22.34 -9.93 -22.76
C LEU A 111 23.57 -10.84 -22.93
N GLY A 112 24.39 -10.99 -21.89
CA GLY A 112 25.62 -11.79 -21.90
C GLY A 112 25.38 -13.30 -21.89
N ASN A 113 24.19 -13.74 -21.49
CA ASN A 113 23.78 -15.14 -21.63
C ASN A 113 23.39 -15.56 -23.06
N ASN A 114 23.38 -14.63 -24.03
CA ASN A 114 23.05 -14.94 -25.43
C ASN A 114 24.26 -15.04 -26.38
N GLN A 115 25.50 -14.89 -25.90
CA GLN A 115 26.70 -15.09 -26.73
C GLN A 115 27.28 -16.52 -26.61
N LYS A 116 26.45 -17.52 -26.85
CA LYS A 116 26.88 -18.86 -27.30
C LYS A 116 25.90 -19.49 -28.29
N ILE A 117 25.36 -18.73 -29.24
CA ILE A 117 24.85 -19.33 -30.49
C ILE A 117 25.35 -18.51 -31.68
N SER A 118 26.14 -19.19 -32.49
CA SER A 118 26.80 -18.89 -33.76
C SER A 118 26.11 -17.93 -34.76
N GLY A 119 26.95 -17.16 -35.45
CA GLY A 119 26.86 -17.02 -36.92
C GLY A 119 26.17 -15.78 -37.49
N ALA A 120 26.96 -14.97 -38.21
CA ALA A 120 26.60 -14.14 -39.36
C ALA A 120 25.20 -13.47 -39.44
N GLY A 121 25.17 -12.13 -39.42
CA GLY A 121 24.01 -11.38 -39.93
C GLY A 121 24.00 -9.91 -39.53
N LYS A 122 24.08 -9.02 -40.53
CA LYS A 122 23.89 -7.57 -40.40
C LYS A 122 22.46 -7.25 -39.94
N SER A 123 22.25 -6.22 -39.12
CA SER A 123 21.25 -5.15 -39.38
C SER A 123 21.17 -4.14 -38.23
N VAL A 124 21.45 -2.89 -38.60
CA VAL A 124 20.78 -1.63 -38.20
C VAL A 124 19.57 -1.78 -37.28
N LEU A 125 19.64 -1.19 -36.08
CA LEU A 125 18.59 -0.29 -35.60
C LEU A 125 19.16 0.69 -34.57
N HIS A 126 19.33 1.92 -35.02
CA HIS A 126 19.78 3.06 -34.25
C HIS A 126 18.55 3.90 -33.91
N PHE A 127 17.76 3.54 -32.91
CA PHE A 127 16.58 4.35 -32.57
C PHE A 127 16.43 4.61 -31.06
N PHE A 128 16.78 5.84 -30.69
CA PHE A 128 16.22 6.73 -29.66
C PHE A 128 16.18 6.27 -28.20
N PHE A 129 16.97 6.94 -27.35
CA PHE A 129 16.47 7.65 -26.17
C PHE A 129 17.44 8.77 -25.81
N ASN A 130 17.20 9.94 -26.40
CA ASN A 130 17.71 11.23 -25.96
C ASN A 130 16.55 12.22 -26.12
N LEU A 131 15.69 12.26 -25.10
CA LEU A 131 14.89 13.42 -24.70
C LEU A 131 14.47 13.22 -23.24
#